data_AF-A0A661PP86-F1
#
_entry.id   AF-A0A661PP86-F1
#
_cell.length_a   1.000
_cell.length_b   1.000
_cell.length_c   1.000
_cell.angle_alpha   90.00
_cell.angle_beta   90.00
_cell.angle_gamma   90.00
#
_symmetry.space_group_name_H-M   'P 1'
#
loop_
_entity.id
_entity.type
_entity.pdbx_description
1 polymer ?
#
loop_
_entity_poly.entity_id
_entity_poly.type
_entity_poly.pdbx_seq_one_letter_code
_entity_poly.pdbx_strand_id
1 'polypeptide(L)' 'MSLSDERLIERLCREDEEFKRVFQEHREYERQLQAFAGKTFLTTDEELEVSRLKKLKLKTKDRMYRLLDKHAEKR' A
#
# COMPACT_ATOMS: atom_id res chain seq x y z
N MET A 1 -0.42 -10.73 3.57
CA MET A 1 1.06 -10.71 3.54
C MET A 1 1.50 -11.90 4.37
N SER A 2 2.50 -12.65 3.89
CA SER A 2 3.13 -13.73 4.65
C SER A 2 4.18 -13.12 5.60
N LEU A 3 4.50 -13.83 6.69
CA LEU A 3 5.59 -13.45 7.62
C LEU A 3 6.94 -13.21 6.90
N SER A 4 7.16 -13.90 5.78
CA SER A 4 8.34 -13.69 4.93
C SER A 4 8.31 -12.35 4.21
N ASP A 5 7.13 -11.91 3.76
CA ASP A 5 6.96 -10.58 3.15
C ASP A 5 7.22 -9.50 4.21
N GLU A 6 6.69 -9.65 5.43
CA GLU A 6 6.86 -8.68 6.51
C GLU A 6 8.34 -8.42 6.85
N ARG A 7 9.16 -9.48 6.95
CA ARG A 7 10.60 -9.33 7.18
C ARG A 7 11.32 -8.63 6.03
N LEU A 8 10.89 -8.88 4.79
CA LEU A 8 11.47 -8.26 3.61
C LEU A 8 11.07 -6.78 3.53
N ILE A 9 9.80 -6.47 3.82
CA ILE A 9 9.26 -5.11 3.95
C ILE A 9 10.06 -4.30 4.97
N GLU A 10 10.29 -4.83 6.17
CA GLU A 10 11.06 -4.12 7.21
C GLU A 10 12.49 -3.82 6.77
N ARG A 11 13.13 -4.79 6.09
CA ARG A 11 14.49 -4.63 5.58
C ARG A 11 14.54 -3.58 4.46
N LEU A 12 13.68 -3.71 3.46
CA LEU A 12 13.59 -2.76 2.34
C LEU A 12 13.21 -1.36 2.81
N CYS A 13 12.39 -1.22 3.84
CA CYS A 13 12.06 0.09 4.41
C CYS A 13 13.29 0.78 5.05
N ARG A 14 14.33 0.02 5.43
CA ARG A 14 15.60 0.56 5.95
C ARG A 14 16.64 0.75 4.84
N GLU A 15 16.70 -0.16 3.88
CA GLU A 15 17.73 -0.17 2.83
C GLU A 15 17.32 0.63 1.58
N ASP A 16 16.02 0.76 1.31
CA ASP A 16 15.48 1.35 0.08
C ASP A 16 14.44 2.44 0.38
N GLU A 17 14.82 3.69 0.10
CA GLU A 17 13.93 4.85 0.29
C GLU A 17 12.72 4.82 -0.65
N GLU A 18 12.84 4.24 -1.85
CA GLU A 18 11.71 4.14 -2.77
C GLU A 18 10.65 3.20 -2.20
N PHE A 19 11.07 2.03 -1.70
CA PHE A 19 10.20 1.10 -1.02
C PHE A 19 9.51 1.74 0.20
N LYS A 20 10.28 2.47 1.02
CA LYS A 20 9.74 3.19 2.18
C LYS A 20 8.65 4.19 1.78
N ARG A 21 8.84 4.95 0.69
CA ARG A 21 7.81 5.88 0.18
C ARG A 21 6.56 5.14 -0.27
N VAL A 22 6.70 4.08 -1.06
CA VAL A 22 5.57 3.27 -1.52
C VAL A 22 4.83 2.64 -0.33
N PHE A 23 5.56 2.23 0.72
CA PHE A 23 4.97 1.71 1.95
C PHE A 23 4.20 2.74 2.75
N GLN A 24 4.71 3.96 2.85
CA GLN A 24 3.97 5.07 3.45
C GLN A 24 2.71 5.41 2.65
N GLU A 25 2.80 5.50 1.33
CA GLU A 25 1.62 5.74 0.47
C GLU A 25 0.56 4.65 0.64
N HIS A 26 0.97 3.37 0.67
CA HIS A 26 0.03 2.27 0.90
C HIS A 26 -0.69 2.37 2.26
N ARG A 27 0.07 2.65 3.32
CA ARG A 27 -0.47 2.86 4.68
C ARG A 27 -1.40 4.07 4.74
N GLU A 28 -1.06 5.14 4.03
CA GLU A 28 -1.88 6.35 3.97
C GLU A 28 -3.19 6.11 3.22
N TYR A 29 -3.16 5.44 2.06
CA TYR A 29 -4.37 5.04 1.34
C TYR A 29 -5.24 4.08 2.16
N GLU A 30 -4.62 3.17 2.92
CA GLU A 30 -5.36 2.28 3.82
C GLU A 30 -6.03 3.07 4.95
N ARG A 31 -5.33 4.03 5.57
CA ARG A 31 -5.91 4.89 6.61
C ARG A 31 -7.05 5.74 6.07
N GLN A 32 -6.91 6.33 4.88
CA GLN A 32 -7.97 7.08 4.22
C GLN A 32 -9.18 6.19 3.94
N LEU A 33 -8.98 5.01 3.35
CA LEU A 33 -10.05 4.04 3.13
C LEU A 33 -10.73 3.61 4.42
N GLN A 34 -9.99 3.46 5.52
CA GLN A 34 -10.54 3.11 6.82
C GLN A 34 -11.37 4.24 7.42
N ALA A 35 -10.97 5.49 7.22
CA ALA A 35 -11.75 6.66 7.61
C ALA A 35 -13.09 6.72 6.86
N PHE A 36 -13.10 6.37 5.57
CA PHE A 36 -14.34 6.23 4.80
C PHE A 36 -15.15 4.98 5.21
N ALA A 37 -14.50 3.86 5.48
CA ALA A 37 -15.17 2.63 5.92
C ALA A 37 -15.86 2.77 7.29
N GLY A 38 -15.38 3.69 8.14
CA GLY A 38 -16.02 4.04 9.40
C GLY A 38 -17.30 4.89 9.23
N LYS A 39 -17.53 5.48 8.06
CA LYS A 39 -18.76 6.22 7.77
C LYS A 39 -19.82 5.24 7.28
N THR A 40 -20.95 5.18 7.99
CA THR A 40 -22.08 4.29 7.67
C THR A 40 -22.76 4.65 6.35
N PHE A 41 -22.65 5.91 5.91
CA PHE A 41 -23.14 6.40 4.64
C PHE A 41 -22.07 7.28 3.99
N LEU A 42 -21.65 6.88 2.79
CA LEU A 42 -20.75 7.66 1.95
C LEU A 42 -21.59 8.39 0.91
N THR A 43 -21.28 9.67 0.70
CA THR A 43 -21.87 10.44 -0.41
C THR A 43 -21.30 9.98 -1.76
N THR A 44 -21.96 10.32 -2.87
CA THR A 44 -21.51 9.97 -4.22
C THR A 44 -20.06 10.40 -4.49
N ASP A 45 -19.64 11.55 -3.96
CA ASP A 45 -18.27 12.04 -4.09
C ASP A 45 -17.28 11.18 -3.29
N GLU A 46 -17.64 10.79 -2.08
CA GLU A 46 -16.82 9.91 -1.24
C GLU A 46 -16.73 8.48 -1.79
N GLU A 47 -17.80 7.93 -2.37
CA GLU A 47 -17.78 6.64 -3.08
C GLU A 47 -16.80 6.66 -4.26
N LEU A 48 -16.78 7.76 -5.03
CA LEU A 48 -15.82 7.97 -6.10
C LEU A 48 -14.38 8.06 -5.56
N GLU A 49 -14.18 8.77 -4.45
CA GLU A 49 -12.87 8.89 -3.80
C GLU A 49 -12.39 7.54 -3.24
N VAL A 50 -13.25 6.77 -2.58
CA VAL A 50 -12.97 5.40 -2.12
C VAL A 50 -12.59 4.50 -3.29
N SER A 51 -13.29 4.61 -4.42
CA SER A 51 -12.97 3.85 -5.63
C SER A 51 -11.60 4.24 -6.20
N ARG A 52 -11.26 5.53 -6.22
CA ARG A 52 -9.93 6.03 -6.60
C ARG A 52 -8.85 5.55 -5.64
N LEU A 53 -9.08 5.67 -4.34
CA LEU A 53 -8.16 5.22 -3.28
C LEU A 53 -7.93 3.71 -3.34
N LYS A 54 -8.97 2.90 -3.60
CA LYS A 54 -8.81 1.45 -3.84
C LYS A 54 -7.91 1.16 -5.03
N LYS A 55 -8.06 1.90 -6.15
CA LYS A 55 -7.19 1.77 -7.32
C LYS A 55 -5.74 2.18 -7.02
N LEU A 56 -5.54 3.29 -6.30
CA LEU A 56 -4.21 3.75 -5.87
C LEU A 56 -3.56 2.77 -4.91
N LYS A 57 -4.31 2.24 -3.93
CA LYS A 57 -3.87 1.17 -3.04
C LYS A 57 -3.47 -0.08 -3.81
N LEU A 58 -4.22 -0.44 -4.85
CA LEU A 58 -3.86 -1.58 -5.71
C LEU A 58 -2.55 -1.32 -6.46
N LYS A 59 -2.35 -0.12 -7.03
CA LYS A 59 -1.11 0.26 -7.71
C LYS A 59 0.11 0.26 -6.77
N THR A 60 -0.02 0.83 -5.57
CA THR A 60 1.06 0.81 -4.57
C THR A 60 1.36 -0.60 -4.09
N LYS A 61 0.33 -1.44 -3.91
CA LYS A 61 0.53 -2.86 -3.62
C LYS A 61 1.27 -3.57 -4.76
N ASP A 62 0.88 -3.35 -6.01
CA ASP A 62 1.57 -3.91 -7.18
C ASP A 62 3.04 -3.47 -7.23
N ARG A 63 3.29 -2.19 -6.95
CA ARG A 63 4.64 -1.63 -6.88
C ARG A 63 5.46 -2.23 -5.73
N MET A 64 4.87 -2.46 -4.56
CA MET A 64 5.53 -3.20 -3.48
C MET A 64 5.92 -4.60 -3.92
N TYR A 65 5.00 -5.36 -4.53
CA TYR A 65 5.28 -6.72 -4.98
C TYR A 65 6.42 -6.74 -5.99
N ARG A 66 6.45 -5.81 -6.95
CA ARG A 66 7.57 -5.70 -7.90
C ARG A 66 8.90 -5.38 -7.23
N LEU A 67 8.90 -4.52 -6.22
CA LEU A 67 10.11 -4.23 -5.45
C LEU A 67 10.55 -5.45 -4.64
N LEU A 68 9.63 -6.13 -3.96
CA LEU A 68 9.90 -7.37 -3.23
C LEU A 68 10.50 -8.44 -4.16
N ASP A 69 9.90 -8.64 -5.33
CA ASP A 69 10.34 -9.61 -6.34
C ASP A 69 11.74 -9.26 -6.89
N LYS A 70 11.95 -8.00 -7.29
CA LYS A 70 13.26 -7.50 -7.76
C LYS A 70 14.38 -7.66 -6.73
N HIS A 71 14.06 -7.54 -5.44
CA HIS A 71 15.03 -7.76 -4.36
C HIS A 71 15.18 -9.24 -4.00
N ALA A 72 14.15 -10.06 -4.18
CA ALA A 72 14.20 -11.50 -3.98
C ALA A 72 15.03 -12.20 -5.08
N GLU A 73 14.96 -11.74 -6.32
CA GLU A 73 15.76 -12.24 -7.45
C GLU A 73 17.24 -11.83 -7.38
N LYS A 74 17.58 -10.75 -6.67
CA LYS A 74 18.97 -10.29 -6.50
C LYS A 74 19.80 -11.14 -5.53
N ARG A 75 19.32 -12.33 -5.14
CA ARG A 75 20.00 -13.26 -4.23
C ARG A 75 20.75 -14.37 -4.95
#